data_AF-A0A2D5T5A5-F1
#
_entry.id   AF-A0A2D5T5A5-F1
#
_cell.length_a   1.000
_cell.length_b   1.000
_cell.length_c   1.000
_cell.angle_alpha   90.00
_cell.angle_beta   90.00
_cell.angle_gamma   90.00
#
_symmetry.space_group_name_H-M   'P 1'
#
loop_
_entity.id
_entity.type
_entity.pdbx_description
1 polymer ?
#
loop_
_entity_poly.entity_id
_entity_poly.type
_entity_poly.pdbx_seq_one_letter_code
_entity_poly.pdbx_strand_id
1 'polypeptide(L)'
;MKEPDYKYYSLSELQEALESIDSERFKARFERLQNEINQRGASDTSPAKEDTDIIDPQTKKRLSVLFTMFFTIPLMTYGCYDAIKTGEISFKSWHFSLNEQPTLYWFFTGFLAAITLFLFVAVVLAIKDKKS
;
A
#
# COMPACT_ATOMS: atom_id res chain seq x y z
N MET A 1 20.70 -11.71 -45.78
CA MET A 1 19.68 -11.84 -44.71
C MET A 1 20.10 -10.90 -43.59
N LYS A 2 19.19 -10.05 -43.10
CA LYS A 2 19.49 -9.10 -42.02
C LYS A 2 19.66 -9.90 -40.72
N GLU A 3 20.77 -9.70 -40.01
CA GLU A 3 20.97 -10.37 -38.71
C GLU A 3 19.93 -9.82 -37.71
N PRO A 4 19.22 -10.68 -36.96
CA PRO A 4 18.28 -10.21 -35.94
C PRO A 4 19.04 -9.57 -34.78
N ASP A 5 18.57 -8.42 -34.31
CA ASP A 5 19.13 -7.74 -33.15
C ASP A 5 18.36 -8.15 -31.88
N TYR A 6 18.92 -9.15 -31.17
CA TYR A 6 18.32 -9.79 -30.01
C TYR A 6 18.19 -8.87 -28.78
N LYS A 7 18.81 -7.69 -28.80
CA LYS A 7 18.74 -6.71 -27.70
C LYS A 7 17.33 -6.19 -27.45
N TYR A 8 16.53 -6.08 -28.50
CA TYR A 8 15.17 -5.54 -28.44
C TYR A 8 14.09 -6.60 -28.16
N TYR A 9 14.47 -7.87 -28.05
CA TYR A 9 13.54 -8.97 -27.84
C TYR A 9 13.18 -9.05 -26.36
N SER A 10 11.92 -9.35 -26.07
CA SER A 10 11.45 -9.75 -24.73
C SER A 10 11.99 -11.13 -24.35
N LEU A 11 11.97 -11.47 -23.05
CA LEU A 11 12.45 -12.77 -22.57
C LEU A 11 11.70 -13.96 -23.21
N SER A 12 10.39 -13.83 -23.39
CA SER A 12 9.57 -14.84 -24.08
C SER A 12 9.96 -14.99 -25.55
N GLU A 13 10.22 -13.89 -26.25
CA GLU A 13 10.65 -13.92 -27.67
C GLU A 13 12.06 -14.51 -27.82
N LEU A 14 12.95 -14.28 -26.84
CA LEU A 14 14.28 -14.90 -26.81
C LEU A 14 14.20 -16.41 -26.59
N GLN A 15 13.30 -16.87 -25.71
CA GLN A 15 13.06 -18.30 -25.46
C GLN A 15 12.45 -18.99 -26.69
N GLU A 16 11.44 -18.38 -27.31
CA GLU A 16 10.83 -18.90 -28.54
C GLU A 16 11.84 -18.92 -29.71
N ALA A 17 12.70 -17.92 -29.81
CA ALA A 17 13.80 -17.90 -30.78
C ALA A 17 14.87 -18.98 -30.50
N LEU A 18 15.07 -19.36 -29.25
CA LEU A 18 15.99 -20.44 -28.86
C LEU A 18 15.40 -21.83 -29.10
N GLU A 19 14.09 -22.01 -28.95
CA GLU A 19 13.41 -23.27 -29.25
C GLU A 19 13.23 -23.50 -30.75
N SER A 20 13.06 -22.43 -31.53
CA SER A 20 12.87 -22.50 -32.99
C SER A 20 14.16 -22.56 -33.79
N ILE A 21 15.32 -22.27 -33.19
CA ILE A 21 16.60 -22.26 -33.90
C ILE A 21 17.19 -23.67 -34.00
N ASP A 22 17.62 -24.03 -35.20
CA ASP A 22 18.38 -25.24 -35.46
C ASP A 22 19.81 -25.09 -34.88
N SER A 23 20.02 -25.71 -33.72
CA SER A 23 21.25 -25.63 -32.93
C SER A 23 22.45 -26.29 -33.62
N GLU A 24 22.23 -27.23 -34.54
CA GLU A 24 23.31 -27.89 -35.29
C GLU A 24 23.82 -27.00 -36.42
N ARG A 25 22.89 -26.29 -37.09
CA ARG A 25 23.21 -25.44 -38.24
C ARG A 25 23.68 -24.03 -37.85
N PHE A 26 23.23 -23.49 -36.72
CA PHE A 26 23.49 -22.10 -36.31
C PHE A 26 24.02 -21.96 -34.88
N LYS A 27 25.08 -22.72 -34.54
CA LYS A 27 25.75 -22.70 -33.22
C LYS A 27 26.08 -21.29 -32.71
N ALA A 28 26.68 -20.44 -33.54
CA ALA A 28 27.07 -19.08 -33.13
C ALA A 28 25.88 -18.18 -32.76
N ARG A 29 24.69 -18.43 -33.33
CA ARG A 29 23.47 -17.67 -32.99
C ARG A 29 22.81 -18.22 -31.72
N PHE A 30 22.84 -19.55 -31.57
CA PHE A 30 22.38 -20.22 -30.36
C PHE A 30 23.15 -19.75 -29.12
N GLU A 31 24.49 -19.66 -29.22
CA GLU A 31 25.34 -19.15 -28.12
C GLU A 31 25.04 -17.68 -27.78
N ARG A 32 24.75 -16.83 -28.78
CA ARG A 32 24.36 -15.43 -28.53
C ARG A 32 23.01 -15.32 -27.82
N LEU A 33 22.01 -16.09 -28.25
CA LEU A 33 20.70 -16.16 -27.61
C LEU A 33 20.81 -16.67 -26.17
N GLN A 34 21.56 -17.75 -25.96
CA GLN A 34 21.79 -18.32 -24.65
C GLN A 34 22.54 -17.36 -23.72
N ASN A 35 23.53 -16.62 -24.23
CA ASN A 35 24.22 -15.59 -23.46
C ASN A 35 23.31 -14.41 -23.10
N GLU A 36 22.44 -13.95 -24.00
CA GLU A 36 21.49 -12.87 -23.72
C GLU A 36 20.46 -13.31 -22.66
N ILE A 37 19.96 -14.55 -22.76
CA ILE A 37 19.06 -15.15 -21.76
C ILE A 37 19.78 -15.33 -20.42
N ASN A 38 21.02 -15.79 -20.41
CA ASN A 38 21.80 -15.98 -19.18
C ASN A 38 22.19 -14.64 -18.54
N GLN A 39 22.51 -13.60 -19.33
CA GLN A 39 22.79 -12.26 -18.80
C GLN A 39 21.53 -11.68 -18.15
N ARG A 40 20.36 -11.85 -18.77
CA ARG A 40 19.08 -11.40 -18.22
C ARG A 40 18.62 -12.24 -17.02
N GLY A 41 18.77 -13.56 -17.09
CA GLY A 41 18.49 -14.49 -15.99
C GLY A 41 19.44 -14.35 -14.79
N ALA A 42 20.70 -13.96 -15.02
CA ALA A 42 21.65 -13.65 -13.95
C ALA A 42 21.36 -12.27 -13.32
N SER A 43 20.87 -11.29 -14.09
CA SER A 43 20.29 -10.07 -13.51
C SER A 43 18.97 -10.34 -12.75
N ASP A 44 18.26 -11.42 -13.09
CA ASP A 44 17.06 -11.90 -12.39
C ASP A 44 17.36 -12.83 -11.19
N THR A 45 18.64 -13.01 -10.81
CA THR A 45 19.02 -13.40 -9.44
C THR A 45 19.07 -12.16 -8.51
N SER A 46 18.34 -11.11 -8.86
CA SER A 46 17.66 -10.28 -7.88
C SER A 46 16.17 -10.61 -8.03
N PRO A 47 15.48 -11.05 -6.97
CA PRO A 47 14.13 -11.57 -7.12
C PRO A 47 13.25 -10.52 -7.78
N ALA A 48 12.49 -10.96 -8.79
CA ALA A 48 11.34 -10.26 -9.31
C ALA A 48 10.53 -9.67 -8.15
N LYS A 49 10.71 -8.38 -7.92
CA LYS A 49 9.73 -7.56 -7.23
C LYS A 49 8.99 -6.85 -8.34
N GLU A 50 7.74 -7.25 -8.52
CA GLU A 50 6.70 -6.36 -9.01
C GLU A 50 7.00 -4.92 -8.55
N ASP A 51 7.00 -3.99 -9.50
CA ASP A 51 7.08 -2.55 -9.30
C ASP A 51 5.84 -2.01 -8.55
N THR A 52 5.57 -2.49 -7.34
CA THR A 52 4.45 -2.04 -6.50
C THR A 52 4.82 -1.70 -5.05
N ASP A 53 6.07 -1.78 -4.63
CA ASP A 53 6.47 -1.28 -3.29
C ASP A 53 7.91 -0.70 -3.30
N ILE A 54 8.13 0.41 -4.04
CA ILE A 54 9.21 1.38 -3.73
C ILE A 54 8.75 2.35 -2.63
N ILE A 55 7.69 2.02 -1.91
CA ILE A 55 7.33 2.72 -0.69
C ILE A 55 7.96 1.92 0.44
N ASP A 56 9.10 2.42 0.91
CA ASP A 56 9.75 1.96 2.13
C ASP A 56 8.68 1.61 3.20
N PRO A 57 8.77 0.45 3.87
CA PRO A 57 7.74 -0.02 4.80
C PRO A 57 7.45 1.00 5.92
N GLN A 58 8.40 1.86 6.27
CA GLN A 58 8.20 2.98 7.18
C GLN A 58 7.32 4.07 6.55
N THR A 59 7.55 4.39 5.29
CA THR A 59 6.77 5.35 4.48
C THR A 59 5.33 4.89 4.27
N LYS A 60 5.10 3.59 4.03
CA LYS A 60 3.75 2.99 3.89
C LYS A 60 2.94 3.11 5.19
N LYS A 61 3.58 2.82 6.33
CA LYS A 61 2.99 3.00 7.66
C LYS A 61 2.66 4.48 7.94
N ARG A 62 3.57 5.40 7.58
CA ARG A 62 3.38 6.85 7.76
C ARG A 62 2.23 7.39 6.92
N LEU A 63 2.14 6.96 5.66
CA LEU A 63 1.05 7.35 4.77
C LEU A 63 -0.29 6.85 5.31
N SER A 64 -0.33 5.61 5.80
CA SER A 64 -1.53 5.05 6.45
C SER A 64 -1.97 5.87 7.67
N VAL A 65 -1.04 6.29 8.53
CA VAL A 65 -1.34 7.12 9.71
C VAL A 65 -1.84 8.53 9.32
N LEU A 66 -1.27 9.13 8.28
CA LEU A 66 -1.74 10.43 7.78
C LEU A 66 -3.12 10.33 7.12
N PHE A 67 -3.38 9.23 6.41
CA PHE A 67 -4.66 8.98 5.79
C PHE A 67 -5.75 8.75 6.85
N THR A 68 -5.46 7.94 7.87
CA THR A 68 -6.40 7.76 8.98
C THR A 68 -6.67 9.08 9.69
N MET A 69 -5.67 9.94 9.90
CA MET A 69 -5.86 11.28 10.48
C MET A 69 -6.85 12.14 9.66
N PHE A 70 -6.66 12.22 8.35
CA PHE A 70 -7.47 13.08 7.48
C PHE A 70 -8.93 12.64 7.40
N PHE A 71 -9.21 11.34 7.52
CA PHE A 71 -10.58 10.81 7.43
C PHE A 71 -11.26 10.61 8.79
N THR A 72 -10.54 10.11 9.80
CA THR A 72 -11.16 9.77 11.09
C THR A 72 -11.45 11.00 11.95
N ILE A 73 -10.57 12.01 11.96
CA ILE A 73 -10.75 13.17 12.83
C ILE A 73 -11.97 14.01 12.42
N PRO A 74 -12.17 14.38 11.13
CA PRO A 74 -13.36 15.14 10.73
C PRO A 74 -14.64 14.32 10.92
N LEU A 75 -14.59 13.01 10.67
CA LEU A 75 -15.74 12.12 10.84
C LEU A 75 -16.16 12.02 12.31
N MET A 76 -15.21 11.83 13.23
CA MET A 76 -15.48 11.77 14.67
C MET A 76 -15.92 13.12 15.22
N THR A 77 -15.32 14.21 14.75
CA THR A 77 -15.71 15.58 15.16
C THR A 77 -17.12 15.91 14.70
N TYR A 78 -17.48 15.53 13.47
CA TYR A 78 -18.85 15.67 12.96
C TYR A 78 -19.84 14.82 13.77
N GLY A 79 -19.50 13.56 14.05
CA GLY A 79 -20.33 12.68 14.88
C GLY A 79 -20.55 13.21 16.29
N CYS A 80 -19.51 13.75 16.93
CA CYS A 80 -19.63 14.40 18.23
C CYS A 80 -20.46 15.69 18.16
N TYR A 81 -20.27 16.51 17.12
CA TYR A 81 -21.05 17.73 16.95
C TYR A 81 -22.54 17.43 16.76
N ASP A 82 -22.86 16.45 15.92
CA ASP A 82 -24.24 16.01 15.71
C ASP A 82 -24.84 15.47 17.01
N ALA A 83 -24.12 14.59 17.72
CA ALA A 83 -24.55 14.03 19.00
C ALA A 83 -24.77 15.07 20.10
N ILE A 84 -24.00 16.16 20.13
CA ILE A 84 -24.20 17.27 21.07
C ILE A 84 -25.41 18.11 20.66
N LYS A 85 -25.62 18.32 19.36
CA LYS A 85 -26.72 19.15 18.84
C LYS A 85 -28.07 18.46 18.93
N THR A 86 -28.15 17.19 18.58
CA THR A 86 -29.37 16.39 18.66
C THR A 86 -29.60 15.85 20.08
N GLY A 87 -28.55 15.76 20.90
CA GLY A 87 -28.60 15.10 22.20
C GLY A 87 -28.75 13.59 22.07
N GLU A 88 -28.51 13.03 20.88
CA GLU A 88 -28.75 11.63 20.55
C GLU A 88 -27.60 11.05 19.74
N ILE A 89 -27.12 9.88 20.15
CA ILE A 89 -26.19 9.07 19.38
C ILE A 89 -26.99 7.95 18.73
N SER A 90 -27.20 8.07 17.43
CA SER A 90 -27.92 7.08 16.64
C SER A 90 -26.95 6.28 15.78
N PHE A 91 -26.65 5.05 16.22
CA PHE A 91 -26.12 4.02 15.35
C PHE A 91 -27.29 3.22 14.77
N LYS A 92 -27.13 2.67 13.56
CA LYS A 92 -28.19 2.03 12.73
C LYS A 92 -29.16 1.08 13.46
N SER A 93 -28.80 0.51 14.61
CA SER A 93 -29.75 -0.20 15.48
C SER A 93 -29.66 0.15 16.97
N TRP A 94 -28.79 1.10 17.36
CA TRP A 94 -28.51 1.46 18.76
C TRP A 94 -28.76 2.96 18.91
N HIS A 95 -29.78 3.31 19.68
CA HIS A 95 -30.14 4.70 19.97
C HIS A 95 -29.84 4.99 21.42
N PHE A 96 -28.96 5.96 21.68
CA PHE A 96 -28.66 6.44 23.02
C PHE A 96 -29.00 7.92 23.08
N SER A 97 -30.08 8.25 23.79
CA SER A 97 -30.48 9.64 24.06
C SER A 97 -29.91 10.11 25.39
N LEU A 98 -29.51 11.39 25.45
CA LEU A 98 -29.11 12.08 26.69
C LEU A 98 -30.21 11.99 27.76
N ASN A 99 -31.48 12.02 27.34
CA ASN A 99 -32.63 11.99 28.25
C ASN A 99 -32.98 10.59 28.76
N GLU A 100 -32.74 9.55 27.97
CA GLU A 100 -33.12 8.18 28.33
C GLU A 100 -32.00 7.46 29.10
N GLN A 101 -30.75 7.63 28.67
CA GLN A 101 -29.60 6.90 29.20
C GLN A 101 -28.35 7.80 29.30
N PRO A 102 -28.35 8.80 30.22
CA PRO A 102 -27.28 9.79 30.32
C PRO A 102 -25.91 9.18 30.61
N THR A 103 -25.86 8.13 31.44
CA THR A 103 -24.60 7.44 31.78
C THR A 103 -23.95 6.80 30.55
N LEU A 104 -24.75 6.14 29.69
CA LEU A 104 -24.25 5.51 28.48
C LEU A 104 -23.86 6.55 27.43
N TYR A 105 -24.66 7.62 27.29
CA TYR A 105 -24.33 8.74 26.42
C TYR A 105 -22.97 9.36 26.75
N TRP A 106 -22.72 9.69 28.03
CA TRP A 106 -21.44 10.27 28.45
C TRP A 106 -20.28 9.28 28.37
N PHE A 107 -20.53 7.99 28.65
CA PHE A 107 -19.50 6.95 28.47
C PHE A 107 -19.06 6.84 27.02
N PHE A 108 -19.99 6.73 26.07
CA PHE A 108 -19.66 6.65 24.65
C PHE A 108 -19.03 7.93 24.12
N THR A 109 -19.56 9.09 24.49
CA THR A 109 -19.01 10.39 24.08
C THR A 109 -17.59 10.59 24.62
N GLY A 110 -17.37 10.25 25.90
CA GLY A 110 -16.05 10.30 26.53
C GLY A 110 -15.07 9.30 25.92
N PHE A 111 -15.53 8.09 25.60
CA PHE A 111 -14.73 7.07 24.93
C PHE A 111 -14.31 7.50 23.51
N LEU A 112 -15.23 8.05 22.72
CA LEU A 112 -14.92 8.63 21.40
C LEU A 112 -13.91 9.77 21.51
N ALA A 113 -14.09 10.68 22.47
CA ALA A 113 -13.16 11.77 22.71
C ALA A 113 -11.76 11.26 23.11
N ALA A 114 -11.69 10.24 23.96
CA ALA A 114 -10.44 9.61 24.39
C ALA A 114 -9.69 8.95 23.22
N ILE A 115 -10.39 8.20 22.34
CA ILE A 115 -9.79 7.63 21.13
C ILE A 115 -9.26 8.75 20.22
N THR A 116 -10.03 9.82 20.03
CA THR A 116 -9.62 10.95 19.20
C THR A 116 -8.35 11.61 19.75
N LEU A 117 -8.28 11.82 21.06
CA LEU A 117 -7.09 12.35 21.73
C LEU A 117 -5.90 11.39 21.62
N PHE A 118 -6.11 10.09 21.82
CA PHE A 118 -5.08 9.08 21.68
C PHE A 118 -4.48 9.06 20.26
N LEU A 119 -5.33 9.07 19.23
CA LEU A 119 -4.90 9.15 17.84
C LEU A 119 -4.11 10.44 17.57
N PHE A 120 -4.57 11.58 18.10
CA PHE A 120 -3.85 12.85 17.98
C PHE A 120 -2.46 12.78 18.62
N VAL A 121 -2.33 12.23 19.83
CA VAL A 121 -1.03 12.06 20.51
C VAL A 121 -0.12 11.11 19.74
N ALA A 122 -0.64 9.98 19.25
CA ALA A 122 0.14 9.03 18.45
C ALA A 122 0.70 9.68 17.18
N VAL A 123 -0.09 10.54 16.52
CA VAL A 123 0.36 11.33 15.36
C VAL A 123 1.44 12.34 15.75
N VAL A 124 1.24 13.09 16.83
CA VAL A 124 2.24 14.07 17.31
C VAL A 124 3.58 13.39 17.62
N LEU A 125 3.55 12.22 18.27
CA LEU A 125 4.74 11.43 18.55
C LEU A 125 5.41 10.93 17.25
N ALA A 126 4.63 10.41 16.30
CA ALA A 126 5.14 9.98 15.00
C ALA A 126 5.79 11.12 14.19
N ILE A 127 5.32 12.36 14.36
CA ILE A 127 5.94 13.55 13.75
C ILE A 127 7.23 13.95 14.51
N LYS A 128 7.24 13.84 15.84
CA LYS A 128 8.40 14.22 16.68
C LYS A 128 9.62 13.33 16.46
N ASP A 129 9.41 12.03 16.29
CA ASP A 129 10.48 11.06 15.93
C ASP A 129 11.19 11.40 14.61
N LYS A 130 10.62 12.27 13.77
CA LYS A 130 11.24 12.74 12.52
C LYS A 130 12.33 13.82 12.74
N LYS A 131 12.37 14.46 13.92
CA LYS A 131 13.28 15.60 14.20
C LYS A 131 14.55 15.21 14.98
N SER A 132 14.69 13.97 15.42
CA SER A 132 15.90 13.44 16.06
C SER A 132 16.69 12.56 15.11
#